data_AF-A0A974DQP5-F1
#
_entry.id   AF-A0A974DQP5-F1
#
_cell.length_a   1.000
_cell.length_b   1.000
_cell.length_c   1.000
_cell.angle_alpha   90.00
_cell.angle_beta   90.00
_cell.angle_gamma   90.00
#
_symmetry.space_group_name_H-M   'P 1'
#
loop_
_entity.id
_entity.type
_entity.pdbx_description
1 polymer ?
#
loop_
_entity_poly.entity_id
_entity_poly.type
_entity_poly.pdbx_seq_one_letter_code
_entity_poly.pdbx_strand_id
1 'polypeptide(L)'
;MTAAAVLLHHNNISTSLYNKSLAQYALNAAKILIPRKWKSSSVPTISEWWTEMEEVRKFEEIHAVTQTAIRKHWATWLPWTHYMEGVRPSARP
;
A
#
# COMPACT_ATOMS: atom_id res chain seq x y z
N MET A 1 14.49 -16.30 9.77
CA MET A 1 13.10 -16.00 9.34
C MET A 1 12.94 -14.48 9.28
N THR A 2 12.41 -13.93 8.18
CA THR A 2 12.19 -12.48 8.06
C THR A 2 10.83 -12.10 8.62
N ALA A 3 10.64 -10.86 9.09
CA ALA A 3 9.34 -10.38 9.58
C ALA A 3 8.22 -10.48 8.51
N ALA A 4 8.58 -10.42 7.22
CA ALA A 4 7.66 -10.67 6.12
C ALA A 4 7.17 -12.13 6.11
N ALA A 5 8.05 -13.10 6.37
CA ALA A 5 7.67 -14.51 6.43
C ALA A 5 6.65 -14.79 7.56
N VAL A 6 6.80 -14.17 8.73
CA VAL A 6 5.87 -14.39 9.87
C VAL A 6 4.45 -13.90 9.58
N LEU A 7 4.32 -12.75 8.91
CA LEU A 7 3.02 -12.20 8.48
C LEU A 7 2.42 -12.95 7.30
N LEU A 8 3.26 -13.56 6.44
CA LEU A 8 2.84 -14.37 5.31
C LEU A 8 2.41 -15.79 5.72
N HIS A 9 3.07 -16.41 6.69
CA HIS A 9 2.76 -17.78 7.12
C HIS A 9 1.38 -17.92 7.82
N HIS A 10 0.76 -16.82 8.23
CA HIS A 10 -0.59 -16.80 8.80
C HIS A 10 -1.68 -16.41 7.78
N ASN A 11 -1.33 -16.30 6.49
CA ASN A 11 -2.26 -16.00 5.42
C ASN A 11 -2.15 -17.07 4.33
N ASN A 12 -3.27 -17.63 3.88
CA ASN A 12 -3.31 -18.66 2.83
C ASN A 12 -2.93 -18.12 1.42
N ILE A 13 -2.27 -16.96 1.34
CA ILE A 13 -1.89 -16.29 0.09
C ILE A 13 -0.51 -16.79 -0.33
N SER A 14 -0.40 -17.32 -1.54
CA SER A 14 0.89 -17.74 -2.07
C SER A 14 1.86 -16.55 -2.18
N THR A 15 3.15 -16.81 -1.95
CA THR A 15 4.21 -15.78 -2.04
C THR A 15 4.24 -15.07 -3.40
N SER A 16 3.87 -15.77 -4.48
CA SER A 16 3.79 -15.20 -5.83
C SER A 16 2.63 -14.22 -5.99
N LEU A 17 1.48 -14.48 -5.35
CA LEU A 17 0.36 -13.55 -5.29
C LEU A 17 0.69 -12.34 -4.41
N TYR A 18 1.45 -12.56 -3.34
CA TYR A 18 1.83 -11.50 -2.41
C TYR A 18 2.77 -10.45 -3.03
N ASN A 19 3.85 -10.88 -3.70
CA ASN A 19 4.96 -10.03 -4.17
C ASN A 19 4.58 -8.91 -5.15
N LYS A 20 3.32 -8.87 -5.63
CA LYS A 20 2.78 -7.83 -6.53
C LYS A 20 1.35 -7.42 -6.19
N SER A 21 0.92 -7.68 -4.96
CA SER A 21 -0.41 -7.32 -4.45
C SER A 21 -0.37 -6.03 -3.65
N LEU A 22 -1.51 -5.35 -3.57
CA LEU A 22 -1.70 -4.23 -2.64
C LEU A 22 -1.40 -4.60 -1.18
N ALA A 23 -1.52 -5.87 -0.80
CA ALA A 23 -1.18 -6.32 0.55
C ALA A 23 0.32 -6.20 0.87
N GLN A 24 1.20 -6.41 -0.13
CA GLN A 24 2.63 -6.17 0.04
C GLN A 24 2.92 -4.68 0.24
N TYR A 25 2.25 -3.81 -0.51
CA TYR A 25 2.39 -2.36 -0.36
C TYR A 25 1.87 -1.88 0.99
N ALA A 26 0.71 -2.40 1.43
CA ALA A 26 0.16 -2.10 2.76
C ALA A 26 1.11 -2.52 3.87
N LEU A 27 1.76 -3.68 3.74
CA LEU A 27 2.77 -4.08 4.73
C LEU A 27 4.00 -3.17 4.70
N ASN A 28 4.45 -2.73 3.53
CA ASN A 28 5.57 -1.81 3.43
C ASN A 28 5.25 -0.45 4.05
N ALA A 29 4.04 0.09 3.81
CA ALA A 29 3.57 1.29 4.49
C ALA A 29 3.55 1.12 6.02
N ALA A 30 3.07 -0.03 6.53
CA ALA A 30 3.08 -0.32 7.96
C ALA A 30 4.51 -0.40 8.54
N LYS A 31 5.45 -1.02 7.82
CA LYS A 31 6.88 -1.08 8.21
C LYS A 31 7.54 0.30 8.25
N ILE A 32 6.99 1.29 7.55
CA ILE A 32 7.46 2.68 7.59
C ILE A 32 6.80 3.44 8.75
N LEU A 33 5.49 3.30 8.92
CA LEU A 33 4.72 4.05 9.92
C LEU A 33 4.95 3.61 11.36
N ILE A 34 4.98 2.30 11.61
CA ILE A 34 5.12 1.77 12.97
C ILE A 34 6.43 2.29 13.62
N PRO A 35 7.59 2.20 12.96
CA PRO A 35 8.83 2.76 13.51
C PRO A 35 8.84 4.27 13.61
N ARG A 36 8.00 5.03 12.88
CA ARG A 36 7.89 6.49 13.08
C ARG A 36 7.15 6.83 14.37
N LYS A 37 6.25 5.95 14.82
CA LYS A 37 5.42 6.16 16.02
C LYS A 37 5.81 5.30 17.22
N TRP A 38 6.90 4.54 17.16
CA TRP A 38 7.25 3.55 18.21
C TRP A 38 7.45 4.13 19.63
N LYS A 39 7.84 5.41 19.74
CA LYS A 39 7.97 6.14 21.01
C LYS A 39 6.73 6.98 21.36
N SER A 40 5.73 7.00 20.49
CA SER A 40 4.48 7.73 20.70
C SER A 40 3.50 6.87 21.49
N SER A 41 2.67 7.49 22.31
CA SER A 41 1.49 6.85 22.90
C SER A 41 0.36 6.63 21.88
N SER A 42 0.43 7.30 20.73
CA SER A 42 -0.54 7.17 19.65
C SER A 42 -0.14 6.10 18.64
N VAL A 43 -1.07 5.21 18.33
CA VAL A 43 -0.94 4.27 17.21
C VAL A 43 -1.12 4.99 15.87
N PRO A 44 -0.51 4.50 14.78
CA PRO A 44 -0.83 4.96 13.44
C PRO A 44 -2.33 4.84 13.13
N THR A 45 -2.93 5.90 12.59
CA THR A 45 -4.33 5.93 12.17
C THR A 45 -4.50 5.35 10.77
N ILE A 46 -5.71 4.92 10.44
CA ILE A 46 -6.05 4.46 9.08
C ILE A 46 -5.77 5.56 8.04
N SER A 47 -6.04 6.82 8.38
CA SER A 47 -5.73 7.95 7.48
C SER A 47 -4.25 8.05 7.18
N GLU A 48 -3.38 7.89 8.18
CA GLU A 48 -1.92 7.92 7.97
C GLU A 48 -1.46 6.73 7.12
N TRP A 49 -2.10 5.57 7.28
CA TRP A 49 -1.83 4.40 6.44
C TRP A 49 -2.22 4.66 4.99
N TRP A 50 -3.38 5.25 4.76
CA TRP A 50 -3.82 5.63 3.42
C TRP A 50 -2.91 6.69 2.79
N THR A 51 -2.45 7.67 3.57
CA THR A 51 -1.49 8.66 3.11
C THR A 51 -0.20 7.99 2.64
N GLU A 52 0.41 7.10 3.44
CA GLU A 52 1.65 6.44 3.03
C GLU A 52 1.46 5.50 1.82
N MET A 53 0.34 4.77 1.76
CA MET A 53 0.00 3.96 0.60
C MET A 53 -0.10 4.81 -0.68
N GLU A 54 -0.72 5.98 -0.59
CA GLU A 54 -0.88 6.91 -1.70
C GLU A 54 0.46 7.53 -2.13
N GLU A 55 1.34 7.84 -1.18
CA GLU A 55 2.69 8.34 -1.49
C GLU A 55 3.53 7.27 -2.20
N VAL A 56 3.45 6.01 -1.77
CA VAL A 56 4.13 4.89 -2.46
C VAL A 56 3.59 4.73 -3.88
N ARG A 57 2.26 4.81 -4.08
CA ARG A 57 1.65 4.76 -5.41
C ARG A 57 2.17 5.87 -6.31
N LYS A 58 2.10 7.13 -5.87
CA LYS A 58 2.57 8.29 -6.65
C LYS A 58 4.05 8.16 -7.00
N PHE A 59 4.88 7.71 -6.06
CA PHE A 59 6.29 7.50 -6.31
C PHE A 59 6.52 6.48 -7.43
N GLU A 60 5.81 5.34 -7.40
CA GLU A 60 5.90 4.35 -8.48
C GLU A 60 5.36 4.86 -9.82
N GLU A 61 4.29 5.65 -9.81
CA GLU A 61 3.72 6.27 -11.01
C GLU A 61 4.74 7.17 -11.70
N ILE A 62 5.42 8.04 -10.94
CA ILE A 62 6.46 8.93 -11.45
C ILE A 62 7.64 8.14 -12.05
N HIS A 63 7.96 6.97 -11.48
CA HIS A 63 9.05 6.11 -11.97
C HIS A 63 8.64 5.19 -13.13
N ALA A 64 7.34 5.07 -13.43
CA ALA A 64 6.84 4.25 -14.52
C ALA A 64 7.00 4.98 -15.88
N VAL A 65 8.24 5.07 -16.37
CA VAL A 65 8.57 5.85 -17.59
C VAL A 65 8.30 5.13 -18.91
N THR A 66 8.10 3.81 -18.90
CA THR A 66 7.80 3.03 -20.11
C THR A 66 6.33 2.63 -20.17
N GLN A 67 5.77 2.47 -21.37
CA GLN A 67 4.38 2.03 -21.55
C GLN A 67 4.07 0.72 -20.81
N THR A 68 5.02 -0.21 -20.78
CA THR A 68 4.91 -1.49 -20.06
C THR A 68 4.90 -1.28 -18.54
N ALA A 69 5.76 -0.41 -18.03
CA ALA A 69 5.79 -0.06 -16.61
C ALA A 69 4.50 0.64 -16.18
N ILE A 70 3.98 1.57 -16.98
CA ILE A 70 2.71 2.27 -16.74
C ILE A 70 1.56 1.27 -16.66
N ARG A 71 1.44 0.37 -17.65
CA ARG A 71 0.39 -0.67 -17.64
C ARG A 71 0.47 -1.55 -16.40
N LYS A 72 1.68 -1.95 -16.02
CA LYS A 72 1.90 -2.76 -14.82
C LYS A 72 1.55 -2.01 -13.53
N HIS A 73 1.94 -0.73 -13.43
CA HIS A 73 1.57 0.14 -12.32
C HIS A 73 0.05 0.18 -12.15
N TRP A 74 -0.69 0.51 -13.21
CA TRP A 74 -2.15 0.58 -13.15
C TRP A 74 -2.80 -0.77 -12.87
N ALA A 75 -2.28 -1.88 -13.42
CA ALA A 75 -2.79 -3.22 -13.10
C ALA A 75 -2.71 -3.55 -11.60
N THR A 76 -1.70 -3.03 -10.89
CA THR A 76 -1.55 -3.22 -9.44
C THR A 76 -2.39 -2.22 -8.64
N TRP A 77 -2.43 -0.95 -9.03
CA TRP A 77 -2.98 0.14 -8.21
C TRP A 77 -4.43 0.53 -8.52
N LEU A 78 -5.02 0.05 -9.63
CA LEU A 78 -6.41 0.33 -9.97
C LEU A 78 -7.42 -0.05 -8.87
N PRO A 79 -7.30 -1.20 -8.18
CA PRO A 79 -8.22 -1.52 -7.09
C PRO A 79 -8.11 -0.54 -5.91
N TRP A 80 -6.91 -0.01 -5.66
CA TRP A 80 -6.67 0.99 -4.61
C TRP A 80 -7.32 2.33 -4.96
N THR A 81 -7.20 2.80 -6.20
CA THR A 81 -7.83 4.06 -6.61
C THR A 81 -9.35 4.00 -6.53
N HIS A 82 -9.97 2.91 -7.00
CA HIS A 82 -11.42 2.70 -6.86
C HIS A 82 -11.87 2.68 -5.38
N TYR A 83 -11.09 2.04 -4.50
CA TYR A 83 -11.36 2.05 -3.07
C TYR A 83 -11.31 3.47 -2.51
N MET A 84 -10.28 4.24 -2.84
CA MET A 84 -10.10 5.61 -2.33
C MET A 84 -11.16 6.59 -2.86
N GLU A 85 -11.69 6.38 -4.07
CA GLU A 85 -12.82 7.14 -4.60
C GLU A 85 -14.10 6.91 -3.77
N GLY A 86 -14.35 5.68 -3.32
CA GLY A 86 -15.48 5.37 -2.44
C GLY A 86 -15.31 5.86 -1.00
N VAL A 87 -14.07 5.97 -0.53
CA VAL A 87 -13.73 6.43 0.83
C VAL A 87 -13.71 7.96 0.95
N ARG A 88 -13.33 8.67 -0.11
CA ARG A 88 -13.41 10.14 -0.12
C ARG A 88 -14.88 10.54 -0.14
N PRO A 89 -15.38 11.30 0.86
CA PRO A 89 -16.73 11.84 0.74
C PRO A 89 -16.78 12.64 -0.55
N SER A 90 -17.75 12.32 -1.41
CA SER A 90 -18.02 13.08 -2.62
C SER A 90 -18.03 14.55 -2.21
N ALA A 91 -17.04 15.32 -2.67
CA ALA A 91 -17.15 16.77 -2.69
C ALA A 91 -18.27 17.07 -3.69
N ARG A 92 -19.51 16.96 -3.22
CA ARG A 92 -20.66 17.43 -3.96
C ARG A 92 -20.57 18.96 -3.94
N PRO A 93 -20.57 19.62 -5.10
CA PRO A 93 -20.70 21.07 -5.17
C PRO A 93 -22.02 21.54 -4.56
#